data_AF-A0A3C0CYM7-F1
#
_entry.id   AF-A0A3C0CYM7-F1
#
_cell.length_a   1.000
_cell.length_b   1.000
_cell.length_c   1.000
_cell.angle_alpha   90.00
_cell.angle_beta   90.00
_cell.angle_gamma   90.00
#
_symmetry.space_group_name_H-M   'P 1'
#
loop_
_entity.id
_entity.type
_entity.pdbx_description
1 polymer ?
#
loop_
_entity_poly.entity_id
_entity_poly.type
_entity_poly.pdbx_seq_one_letter_code
_entity_poly.pdbx_strand_id
1 'polypeptide(L)'
;RWIGAPPPTIPEGATAGPSPLLRREFTLDQPAVSARAYICGLGYHELYINGRKAGNSVLDPSVTRYDRRASYVTRDITDMLSTGKNAVGVMLGSGW
;
A
#
# COMPACT_ATOMS: atom_id res chain seq x y z
N ARG A 1 -8.48 -9.88 4.67
CA ARG A 1 -9.65 -9.07 4.26
C ARG A 1 -9.19 -8.11 3.17
N TRP A 2 -9.85 -8.09 2.02
CA TRP A 2 -9.51 -7.15 0.94
C TRP A 2 -9.82 -5.71 1.37
N ILE A 3 -8.92 -4.78 1.03
CA ILE A 3 -9.08 -3.34 1.23
C ILE A 3 -9.05 -2.72 -0.17
N GLY A 4 -10.12 -2.03 -0.55
CA GLY A 4 -10.23 -1.41 -1.87
C GLY A 4 -11.20 -0.23 -1.83
N ALA A 5 -11.04 0.69 -2.77
CA ALA A 5 -12.01 1.74 -3.00
C ALA A 5 -13.31 1.13 -3.59
N PRO A 6 -14.49 1.73 -3.33
CA PRO A 6 -15.69 1.38 -4.07
C PRO A 6 -15.44 1.55 -5.59
N PRO A 7 -16.10 0.74 -6.44
CA PRO A 7 -15.91 0.83 -7.88
C PRO A 7 -16.17 2.26 -8.34
N PRO A 8 -15.25 2.86 -9.11
CA PRO A 8 -15.39 4.25 -9.47
C PRO A 8 -16.57 4.42 -10.44
N THR A 9 -17.40 5.45 -10.20
CA THR A 9 -18.32 5.96 -11.22
C THR A 9 -17.50 6.76 -12.24
N ILE A 10 -16.88 6.06 -13.18
CA ILE A 10 -16.12 6.67 -14.28
C ILE A 10 -17.11 7.01 -15.40
N PRO A 11 -17.27 8.30 -15.78
CA PRO A 11 -18.04 8.66 -16.97
C PRO A 11 -17.45 8.00 -18.23
N GLU A 12 -18.30 7.57 -19.15
CA GLU A 12 -17.86 7.01 -20.44
C GLU A 12 -16.89 7.98 -21.13
N GLY A 13 -15.66 7.52 -21.41
CA GLY A 13 -14.61 8.32 -22.06
C GLY A 13 -13.58 8.97 -21.14
N ALA A 14 -13.70 8.87 -19.81
CA ALA A 14 -12.68 9.36 -18.89
C ALA A 14 -11.48 8.40 -18.78
N THR A 15 -10.27 8.92 -19.03
CA THR A 15 -9.01 8.20 -18.92
C THR A 15 -8.58 8.13 -17.45
N ALA A 16 -8.51 6.91 -16.89
CA ALA A 16 -8.03 6.54 -15.56
C ALA A 16 -8.55 7.39 -14.36
N GLY A 17 -9.34 6.77 -13.48
CA GLY A 17 -9.76 7.39 -12.22
C GLY A 17 -8.59 7.79 -11.31
N PRO A 18 -8.81 8.68 -10.33
CA PRO A 18 -7.76 9.17 -9.43
C PRO A 18 -7.12 8.03 -8.63
N SER A 19 -5.82 8.15 -8.33
CA SER A 19 -5.07 7.21 -7.49
C SER A 19 -5.70 7.07 -6.09
N PRO A 20 -6.30 5.93 -5.74
CA PRO A 20 -6.94 5.77 -4.44
C PRO A 20 -5.93 5.81 -3.28
N LEU A 21 -6.30 6.51 -2.21
CA LEU A 21 -5.57 6.52 -0.96
C LEU A 21 -6.31 5.67 0.07
N LEU A 22 -5.66 4.60 0.52
CA LEU A 22 -6.17 3.71 1.57
C LEU A 22 -5.44 4.02 2.87
N ARG A 23 -6.17 4.10 3.98
CA ARG A 23 -5.58 4.34 5.30
C ARG A 23 -6.20 3.44 6.37
N ARG A 24 -5.37 2.98 7.30
CA ARG A 24 -5.81 2.24 8.48
C ARG A 24 -5.00 2.65 9.70
N GLU A 25 -5.70 2.91 10.80
CA GLU A 25 -5.09 3.09 12.11
C GLU A 25 -5.07 1.79 12.90
N PHE A 26 -4.06 1.66 13.76
CA PHE A 26 -3.92 0.55 14.71
C PHE A 26 -3.09 1.03 15.91
N THR A 27 -3.17 0.30 17.02
CA THR A 27 -2.46 0.61 18.26
C THR A 27 -1.47 -0.51 18.58
N LEU A 28 -0.28 -0.14 19.06
CA LEU A 28 0.71 -1.05 19.62
C LEU A 28 0.88 -0.76 21.11
N ASP A 29 0.65 -1.76 21.96
CA ASP A 29 0.76 -1.60 23.41
C ASP A 29 2.22 -1.60 23.89
N GLN A 30 3.12 -2.15 23.07
CA GLN A 30 4.54 -2.32 23.37
C GLN A 30 5.39 -1.95 22.14
N PRO A 31 6.67 -1.56 22.33
CA PRO A 31 7.57 -1.30 21.22
C PRO A 31 7.80 -2.57 20.39
N ALA A 32 7.83 -2.42 19.06
CA ALA A 32 8.07 -3.53 18.15
C ALA A 32 9.57 -3.89 18.14
N VAL A 33 9.89 -5.16 18.39
CA VAL A 33 11.27 -5.69 18.23
C VAL A 33 11.58 -5.94 16.75
N SER A 34 10.57 -6.35 15.98
CA SER A 34 10.66 -6.52 14.52
C SER A 34 9.27 -6.37 13.90
N ALA A 35 9.20 -5.72 12.74
CA ALA A 35 7.97 -5.57 11.98
C ALA A 35 8.23 -5.61 10.47
N ARG A 36 7.41 -6.39 9.75
CA ARG A 36 7.49 -6.57 8.30
C ARG A 36 6.14 -6.26 7.67
N ALA A 37 6.13 -5.42 6.64
CA ALA A 37 4.98 -5.22 5.79
C ALA A 37 5.09 -6.10 4.54
N TYR A 38 4.03 -6.85 4.24
CA TYR A 38 3.89 -7.62 3.01
C TYR A 38 2.77 -6.99 2.21
N ILE A 39 3.09 -6.46 1.03
CA ILE A 39 2.14 -5.70 0.22
C ILE A 39 2.13 -6.18 -1.22
N CYS A 40 0.93 -6.41 -1.75
CA CYS A 40 0.68 -6.81 -3.11
C CYS A 40 -0.36 -5.85 -3.71
N GLY A 41 0.07 -4.96 -4.60
CA GLY A 41 -0.80 -4.09 -5.38
C GLY A 41 -0.91 -4.62 -6.80
N LEU A 42 -2.13 -4.68 -7.35
CA LEU A 42 -2.32 -4.88 -8.78
C LEU A 42 -2.17 -3.51 -9.45
N GLY A 43 -1.10 -3.31 -10.21
CA GLY A 43 -0.63 -2.00 -10.63
C GLY A 43 0.51 -1.51 -9.75
N TYR A 44 0.59 -0.20 -9.50
CA TYR A 44 1.64 0.37 -8.65
C TYR A 44 1.10 0.70 -7.27
N HIS A 45 1.98 0.65 -6.26
CA HIS A 45 1.62 1.13 -4.93
C HIS A 45 2.79 1.82 -4.24
N GLU A 46 2.46 2.75 -3.36
CA GLU A 46 3.40 3.33 -2.41
C GLU A 46 2.89 3.10 -0.98
N LEU A 47 3.74 2.49 -0.14
CA LEU A 47 3.44 2.24 1.26
C LEU A 47 3.97 3.37 2.13
N TYR A 48 3.15 3.82 3.07
CA TYR A 48 3.49 4.84 4.07
C TYR A 48 3.19 4.33 5.47
N ILE A 49 4.10 4.57 6.41
CA ILE A 49 3.92 4.28 7.84
C ILE A 49 4.16 5.58 8.60
N ASN A 50 3.17 6.00 9.39
CA ASN A 50 3.25 7.23 10.20
C ASN A 50 3.68 8.47 9.38
N GLY A 51 3.21 8.58 8.14
CA GLY A 51 3.53 9.68 7.23
C GLY A 51 4.86 9.56 6.49
N ARG A 52 5.68 8.55 6.78
CA ARG A 52 6.97 8.29 6.12
C ARG A 52 6.82 7.20 5.06
N LYS A 53 7.42 7.39 3.88
CA LYS A 53 7.44 6.38 2.82
C LYS A 53 8.26 5.16 3.29
N ALA A 54 7.70 3.96 3.14
CA ALA A 54 8.34 2.71 3.51
C ALA A 54 9.20 2.20 2.36
N GLY A 55 10.49 2.55 2.38
CA GLY A 55 11.47 2.20 1.36
C GLY A 55 11.68 3.27 0.29
N ASN A 56 12.70 3.07 -0.55
CA ASN A 56 13.11 4.01 -1.60
C ASN A 56 12.72 3.56 -3.02
N SER A 57 12.07 2.41 -3.16
CA SER A 57 11.68 1.90 -4.47
C SER A 57 10.56 2.74 -5.07
N VAL A 58 10.64 2.91 -6.38
CA VAL A 58 9.65 3.56 -7.23
C VAL A 58 9.18 2.52 -8.24
N LEU A 59 7.89 2.57 -8.62
CA LEU A 59 7.27 1.62 -9.56
C LEU A 59 7.21 0.17 -9.06
N ASP A 60 6.99 -0.02 -7.75
CA ASP A 60 6.76 -1.35 -7.19
C ASP A 60 5.28 -1.78 -7.26
N PRO A 61 5.00 -3.09 -7.46
CA PRO A 61 5.91 -4.17 -7.88
C PRO A 61 6.16 -4.19 -9.40
N SER A 62 7.11 -5.03 -9.85
CA SER A 62 7.28 -5.33 -11.28
C SER A 62 5.97 -5.83 -11.91
N VAL A 63 5.62 -5.29 -13.07
CA VAL A 63 4.43 -5.69 -13.82
C VAL A 63 4.51 -7.16 -14.18
N THR A 64 3.45 -7.90 -13.87
CA THR A 64 3.30 -9.33 -14.21
C THR A 64 1.91 -9.58 -14.78
N ARG A 65 1.72 -10.74 -15.40
CA ARG A 65 0.39 -11.23 -15.79
C ARG A 65 -0.44 -11.50 -14.54
N TYR A 66 -1.22 -10.51 -14.09
CA TYR A 66 -1.98 -10.55 -12.84
C TYR A 66 -3.00 -11.70 -12.78
N ASP A 67 -3.46 -12.20 -13.93
CA ASP A 67 -4.31 -13.38 -14.05
C ASP A 67 -3.60 -14.69 -13.65
N ARG A 68 -2.27 -14.70 -13.65
CA ARG A 68 -1.45 -15.87 -13.33
C ARG A 68 -0.54 -15.69 -12.12
N ARG A 69 -0.01 -14.49 -11.90
CA ARG A 69 0.96 -14.19 -10.86
C ARG A 69 0.84 -12.74 -10.43
N ALA A 70 0.76 -12.52 -9.13
CA ALA A 70 0.87 -11.20 -8.50
C ALA A 70 2.06 -11.24 -7.53
N SER A 71 3.04 -10.37 -7.77
CA SER A 71 4.21 -10.26 -6.89
C SER A 71 3.88 -9.38 -5.68
N TYR A 72 4.34 -9.79 -4.50
CA TYR A 72 4.32 -8.95 -3.31
C TYR A 72 5.73 -8.46 -2.98
N VAL A 73 5.81 -7.32 -2.31
CA VAL A 73 7.06 -6.77 -1.77
C VAL A 73 7.03 -6.89 -0.26
N THR A 74 8.17 -7.28 0.32
CA THR A 74 8.37 -7.26 1.77
C THR A 74 9.22 -6.06 2.15
N ARG A 75 8.75 -5.27 3.12
CA ARG A 75 9.47 -4.12 3.67
C ARG A 75 9.68 -4.33 5.16
N ASP A 76 10.90 -4.04 5.62
CA ASP A 76 11.14 -3.87 7.04
C ASP A 76 10.63 -2.49 7.46
N ILE A 77 9.72 -2.47 8.43
CA ILE A 77 9.08 -1.25 8.95
C ILE A 77 9.30 -1.11 10.46
N THR A 78 10.23 -1.88 11.04
CA THR A 78 10.50 -1.93 12.48
C THR A 78 10.72 -0.52 13.05
N ASP A 79 11.63 0.23 12.44
CA ASP A 79 12.01 1.58 12.90
C ASP A 79 11.02 2.68 12.49
N MET A 80 9.89 2.31 11.88
CA MET A 80 8.84 3.24 11.46
C MET A 80 7.64 3.25 12.42
N LEU A 81 7.60 2.32 13.38
CA LEU A 81 6.52 2.15 14.33
C LEU A 81 6.86 2.77 15.68
N SER A 82 5.82 3.25 16.37
CA SER A 82 5.91 3.81 17.71
C SER A 82 4.97 3.06 18.66
N THR A 83 5.26 3.05 19.96
CA THR A 83 4.26 2.61 20.96
C THR A 83 3.05 3.56 20.92
N GLY A 84 1.84 3.02 21.05
CA GLY A 84 0.59 3.76 20.92
C GLY A 84 0.02 3.72 19.51
N LYS A 85 -0.60 4.83 19.06
CA LYS A 85 -1.31 4.90 17.79
C LYS A 85 -0.34 4.99 16.61
N ASN A 86 -0.58 4.15 15.60
CA ASN A 86 0.13 4.14 14.34
C ASN A 86 -0.86 4.18 13.17
N ALA A 87 -0.39 4.63 12.01
CA ALA A 87 -1.17 4.65 10.79
C ALA A 87 -0.39 4.03 9.63
N VAL A 88 -1.03 3.15 8.88
CA VAL A 88 -0.58 2.70 7.56
C VAL A 88 -1.39 3.42 6.49
N GLY A 89 -0.69 3.95 5.49
CA GLY A 89 -1.27 4.50 4.27
C GLY A 89 -0.76 3.74 3.04
N VAL A 90 -1.60 3.54 2.05
CA VAL A 90 -1.23 2.99 0.74
C VAL A 90 -1.81 3.88 -0.35
N MET A 91 -0.95 4.41 -1.20
CA MET A 91 -1.37 5.05 -2.45
C MET A 91 -1.36 4.00 -3.56
N LEU A 92 -2.48 3.83 -4.24
CA LEU A 92 -2.61 2.93 -5.38
C LEU A 92 -2.51 3.75 -6.66
N GLY A 93 -1.53 3.44 -7.50
CA GLY A 93 -1.41 4.00 -8.84
C GLY A 93 -2.06 3.07 -9.85
N SER A 94 -2.76 3.64 -10.84
CA SER A 94 -3.11 2.92 -12.06
C SER A 94 -1.81 2.37 -12.68
N GLY A 95 -1.73 1.04 -12.76
CA GLY A 95 -0.66 0.36 -13.48
C GLY A 95 -1.02 0.17 -14.95
N TRP A 96 -0.49 -0.91 -15.53
CA TRP A 96 -0.77 -1.37 -16.89
C TRP A 96 -2.13 -2.05 -17.00
#